data_AF-M0MFN6-F1
#
_entry.id   AF-M0MFN6-F1
#
_cell.length_a   1.000
_cell.length_b   1.000
_cell.length_c   1.000
_cell.angle_alpha   90.00
_cell.angle_beta   90.00
_cell.angle_gamma   90.00
#
_symmetry.space_group_name_H-M   'P 1'
#
loop_
_entity.id
_entity.type
_entity.pdbx_description
1 polymer ?
#
loop_
_entity_poly.entity_id
_entity_poly.type
_entity_poly.pdbx_seq_one_letter_code
_entity_poly.pdbx_strand_id
1 'polypeptide(L)'
;MATDTGTPRVKDYMTRDVVTVSPDDTVASVARRVAESDEEHSGFPVCDGRRCEGFVTARDLLLAADNAAVFTVMSEDLVVAHPEMDLDDAARVILRSGIQKLPVVDDAGNLVGIISNADVIRSQIERATPEKVGKLSRTLENIHEISTREERRRVALDDLTPTQSKVYADELEGRRYELEHGLAEPLVVIDNGGDLLLADGHHRVKAADRQGIEESDAYVIVLGEGVELGMAETARKEGLESIEDICVVDYAHHPLVQTISRLNEAE
;
A
#
# COMPACT_ATOMS: atom_id res chain seq x y z
N MET A 1 -10.37 10.16 25.36
CA MET A 1 -10.90 10.95 24.23
C MET A 1 -11.10 9.96 23.10
N ALA A 2 -12.35 9.74 22.69
CA ALA A 2 -12.66 8.83 21.60
C ALA A 2 -12.00 9.39 20.32
N THR A 3 -11.10 8.62 19.70
CA THR A 3 -10.57 8.95 18.39
C THR A 3 -11.72 8.89 17.41
N ASP A 4 -12.02 10.02 16.79
CA ASP A 4 -13.00 10.19 15.73
C ASP A 4 -12.63 9.25 14.57
N THR A 5 -13.23 8.05 14.54
CA THR A 5 -13.20 7.18 13.36
C THR A 5 -14.18 7.72 12.34
N GLY A 6 -13.93 8.94 11.86
CA GLY A 6 -14.65 9.49 10.72
C GLY A 6 -14.37 8.63 9.48
N THR A 7 -15.33 8.60 8.55
CA THR A 7 -15.13 7.97 7.25
C THR A 7 -13.83 8.48 6.62
N PRO A 8 -12.93 7.59 6.16
CA PRO A 8 -11.68 7.98 5.52
C PRO A 8 -11.93 8.94 4.36
N ARG A 9 -11.10 9.98 4.25
CA ARG A 9 -11.20 10.97 3.17
C ARG A 9 -10.06 10.81 2.18
N VAL A 10 -10.26 11.33 0.97
CA VAL A 10 -9.26 11.33 -0.10
C VAL A 10 -7.91 11.91 0.37
N LYS A 11 -7.93 13.01 1.13
CA LYS A 11 -6.71 13.66 1.63
C LYS A 11 -5.83 12.80 2.56
N ASP A 12 -6.43 11.77 3.17
CA ASP A 12 -5.75 10.88 4.10
C ASP A 12 -4.89 9.85 3.34
N TYR A 13 -5.23 9.59 2.07
CA TYR A 13 -4.61 8.55 1.25
C TYR A 13 -3.98 9.06 -0.05
N MET A 14 -4.22 10.30 -0.46
CA MET A 14 -3.66 10.87 -1.69
C MET A 14 -2.15 11.13 -1.59
N THR A 15 -1.46 11.00 -2.73
CA THR A 15 -0.07 11.47 -2.89
C THR A 15 -0.07 12.99 -3.09
N ARG A 16 0.73 13.71 -2.30
CA ARG A 16 0.79 15.20 -2.32
C ARG A 16 1.84 15.73 -3.28
N ASP A 17 2.98 15.05 -3.37
CA ASP A 17 4.06 15.42 -4.27
C ASP A 17 3.76 14.88 -5.67
N VAL A 18 2.95 15.64 -6.40
CA VAL A 18 2.48 15.25 -7.74
C VAL A 18 3.42 15.82 -8.80
N VAL A 19 3.95 14.93 -9.63
CA VAL A 19 4.69 15.32 -10.83
C VAL A 19 3.71 15.82 -11.89
N THR A 20 3.91 17.04 -12.37
CA THR A 20 3.04 17.69 -13.38
C THR A 20 3.80 18.13 -14.62
N VAL A 21 3.06 18.47 -15.67
CA VAL A 21 3.57 19.05 -16.93
C VAL A 21 2.87 20.37 -17.23
N SER A 22 3.48 21.22 -18.04
CA SER A 22 2.89 22.48 -18.50
C SER A 22 2.05 22.26 -19.77
N PRO A 23 0.95 23.02 -19.98
CA PRO A 23 0.22 23.01 -21.26
C PRO A 23 1.09 23.40 -22.46
N ASP A 24 2.13 24.21 -22.24
CA ASP A 24 3.07 24.67 -23.26
C ASP A 24 4.23 23.69 -23.51
N ASP A 25 4.36 22.64 -22.70
CA ASP A 25 5.35 21.59 -22.94
C ASP A 25 5.08 20.92 -24.30
N THR A 26 6.14 20.45 -24.95
CA THR A 26 6.00 19.66 -26.19
C THR A 26 5.71 18.20 -25.89
N VAL A 27 4.96 17.52 -26.76
CA VAL A 27 4.72 16.08 -26.71
C VAL A 27 6.00 15.28 -26.53
N ALA A 28 7.08 15.60 -27.26
CA ALA A 28 8.36 14.89 -27.15
C ALA A 28 9.02 15.02 -25.76
N SER A 29 8.91 16.18 -25.12
CA SER A 29 9.42 16.41 -23.76
C SER A 29 8.67 15.55 -22.75
N VAL A 30 7.35 15.54 -22.82
CA VAL A 30 6.51 14.75 -21.91
C VAL A 30 6.67 13.25 -22.17
N ALA A 31 6.72 12.82 -23.43
CA ALA A 31 6.94 11.42 -23.80
C ALA A 31 8.28 10.89 -23.26
N ARG A 32 9.33 11.72 -23.29
CA ARG A 32 10.62 11.38 -22.66
C ARG A 32 10.47 11.21 -21.15
N ARG A 33 9.75 12.11 -20.47
CA ARG A 33 9.47 11.97 -19.03
C ARG A 33 8.69 10.70 -18.70
N VAL A 34 7.73 10.30 -19.54
CA VAL A 34 7.04 9.00 -19.39
C VAL A 34 8.03 7.85 -19.55
N ALA A 35 8.89 7.88 -20.56
CA ALA A 35 9.82 6.79 -20.87
C ALA A 35 11.00 6.66 -19.89
N GLU A 36 11.44 7.77 -19.30
CA GLU A 36 12.51 7.83 -18.30
C GLU A 36 12.00 7.61 -16.87
N SER A 37 10.68 7.58 -16.67
CA SER A 37 10.10 7.23 -15.38
C SER A 37 10.15 5.71 -15.21
N ASP A 38 10.76 5.25 -14.12
CA ASP A 38 10.70 3.86 -13.68
C ASP A 38 9.25 3.53 -13.26
N GLU A 39 8.45 3.10 -14.24
CA GLU A 39 7.13 2.45 -14.12
C GLU A 39 5.96 3.19 -13.42
N GLU A 40 6.19 4.29 -12.69
CA GLU A 40 5.13 4.94 -11.89
C GLU A 40 4.17 5.85 -12.69
N HIS A 41 4.59 6.37 -13.84
CA HIS A 41 3.89 7.47 -14.52
C HIS A 41 3.24 7.04 -15.85
N SER A 42 2.03 6.48 -15.79
CA SER A 42 1.19 6.23 -16.97
C SER A 42 0.58 7.50 -17.60
N GLY A 43 0.73 8.65 -16.92
CA GLY A 43 0.29 9.97 -17.36
C GLY A 43 0.53 11.04 -16.29
N PHE A 44 0.30 12.30 -16.65
CA PHE A 44 0.57 13.47 -15.81
C PHE A 44 -0.65 14.42 -15.80
N PRO A 45 -0.97 15.01 -14.64
CA PRO A 45 -1.77 16.23 -14.60
C PRO A 45 -1.05 17.36 -15.35
N VAL A 46 -1.80 18.06 -16.20
CA VAL A 46 -1.36 19.25 -16.92
C VAL A 46 -1.78 20.46 -16.11
N CYS A 47 -0.82 21.28 -15.70
CA CYS A 47 -1.05 22.42 -14.81
C CYS A 47 -0.50 23.72 -15.39
N ASP A 48 -1.29 24.79 -15.30
CA ASP A 48 -0.81 26.16 -15.45
C ASP A 48 -0.60 26.77 -14.05
N GLY A 49 0.67 26.89 -13.66
CA GLY A 49 1.03 27.19 -12.28
C GLY A 49 0.51 26.12 -11.31
N ARG A 50 -0.51 26.46 -10.51
CA ARG A 50 -1.16 25.53 -9.56
C ARG A 50 -2.47 24.97 -10.06
N ARG A 51 -3.05 25.54 -11.12
CA ARG A 51 -4.37 25.17 -11.61
C ARG A 51 -4.26 23.92 -12.47
N CYS A 52 -5.07 22.91 -12.18
CA CYS A 52 -5.15 21.70 -12.99
C CYS A 52 -6.06 21.97 -14.20
N GLU A 53 -5.50 21.96 -15.41
CA GLU A 53 -6.23 22.28 -16.66
C GLU A 53 -6.55 21.02 -17.46
N GLY A 54 -5.77 19.95 -17.29
CA GLY A 54 -5.97 18.70 -18.03
C GLY A 54 -5.21 17.52 -17.47
N PHE A 55 -5.30 16.39 -18.17
CA PHE A 55 -4.49 15.20 -17.91
C PHE A 55 -4.02 14.65 -19.24
N VAL A 56 -2.76 14.21 -19.29
CA VAL A 56 -2.17 13.62 -20.49
C VAL A 56 -1.60 12.26 -20.15
N THR A 57 -2.00 11.25 -20.91
CA THR A 57 -1.52 9.86 -20.77
C THR A 57 -0.51 9.53 -21.86
N ALA A 58 0.27 8.47 -21.66
CA ALA A 58 1.16 7.94 -22.70
C ALA A 58 0.41 7.70 -24.03
N ARG A 59 -0.85 7.25 -23.95
CA ARG A 59 -1.70 6.99 -25.13
C ARG A 59 -2.00 8.25 -25.94
N ASP A 60 -2.21 9.38 -25.26
CA ASP A 60 -2.53 10.65 -25.91
C ASP A 60 -1.32 11.19 -26.70
N LEU A 61 -0.11 10.89 -26.21
CA LEU A 61 1.14 11.29 -26.86
C LEU A 61 1.47 10.47 -28.11
N LEU A 62 1.09 9.18 -28.15
CA LEU A 62 1.48 8.23 -29.22
C LEU A 62 1.05 8.65 -30.63
N LEU A 63 -0.07 9.38 -30.74
CA LEU A 63 -0.66 9.75 -32.03
C LEU A 63 -0.39 11.21 -32.41
N ALA A 64 0.33 11.96 -31.56
CA ALA A 64 0.58 13.37 -31.74
C ALA A 64 1.95 13.65 -32.37
N ALA A 65 2.08 14.83 -32.98
CA ALA A 65 3.38 15.28 -33.47
C ALA A 65 4.29 15.66 -32.29
N ASP A 66 5.56 15.26 -32.35
CA ASP A 66 6.56 15.52 -31.30
C ASP A 66 6.66 16.99 -30.85
N ASN A 67 6.48 17.92 -31.78
CA ASN A 67 6.56 19.36 -31.54
C ASN A 67 5.20 20.00 -31.20
N ALA A 68 4.12 19.24 -31.18
CA ALA A 68 2.81 19.75 -30.73
C ALA A 68 2.86 20.07 -29.24
N ALA A 69 2.12 21.10 -28.84
CA ALA A 69 2.00 21.48 -27.44
C ALA A 69 1.01 20.53 -26.72
N VAL A 70 1.28 20.23 -25.45
CA VAL A 70 0.48 19.31 -24.63
C VAL A 70 -0.98 19.71 -24.54
N PHE A 71 -1.28 21.01 -24.49
CA PHE A 71 -2.67 21.48 -24.46
C PHE A 71 -3.52 21.03 -25.66
N THR A 72 -2.88 20.70 -26.79
CA THR A 72 -3.58 20.24 -28.00
C THR A 72 -3.98 18.77 -27.96
N VAL A 73 -3.45 18.01 -27.00
CA VAL A 73 -3.62 16.54 -26.91
C VAL A 73 -4.13 16.08 -25.55
N MET A 74 -4.07 16.93 -24.52
CA MET A 74 -4.57 16.60 -23.18
C MET A 74 -6.09 16.42 -23.17
N SER A 75 -6.58 15.65 -22.21
CA SER A 75 -8.00 15.59 -21.91
C SER A 75 -8.40 16.75 -20.98
N GLU A 76 -9.42 17.51 -21.39
CA GLU A 76 -9.98 18.62 -20.62
C GLU A 76 -11.19 18.18 -19.75
N ASP A 77 -11.83 17.06 -20.09
CA ASP A 77 -12.93 16.46 -19.33
C ASP A 77 -12.40 15.70 -18.09
N LEU A 78 -11.86 16.47 -17.14
CA LEU A 78 -11.24 15.93 -15.94
C LEU A 78 -12.27 15.46 -14.94
N VAL A 79 -12.27 14.16 -14.65
CA VAL A 79 -12.82 13.65 -13.41
C VAL A 79 -11.80 13.90 -12.30
N VAL A 80 -12.15 14.78 -11.37
CA VAL A 80 -11.30 15.14 -10.22
C VAL A 80 -11.96 14.76 -8.90
N ALA A 81 -11.15 14.53 -7.88
CA ALA A 81 -11.61 14.34 -6.50
C ALA A 81 -11.38 15.63 -5.69
N HIS A 82 -12.18 15.83 -4.66
CA HIS A 82 -11.95 16.86 -3.65
C HIS A 82 -11.23 16.23 -2.44
N PRO A 83 -10.29 16.91 -1.75
CA PRO A 83 -9.56 16.34 -0.61
C PRO A 83 -10.48 15.85 0.53
N GLU A 84 -11.64 16.49 0.71
CA GLU A 84 -12.63 16.11 1.72
C GLU A 84 -13.65 15.07 1.25
N MET A 85 -13.55 14.59 0.00
CA MET A 85 -14.43 13.53 -0.53
C MET A 85 -14.23 12.23 0.24
N ASP A 86 -15.33 11.50 0.47
CA ASP A 86 -15.28 10.17 1.07
C ASP A 86 -14.49 9.21 0.17
N LEU A 87 -13.57 8.47 0.77
CA LEU A 87 -12.67 7.59 0.03
C LEU A 87 -13.40 6.46 -0.70
N ASP A 88 -14.48 5.95 -0.11
CA ASP A 88 -15.34 4.94 -0.73
C ASP A 88 -16.07 5.48 -1.98
N ASP A 89 -16.36 6.79 -2.02
CA ASP A 89 -16.94 7.42 -3.21
C ASP A 89 -15.88 7.64 -4.30
N ALA A 90 -14.67 8.08 -3.93
CA ALA A 90 -13.54 8.14 -4.86
C ALA A 90 -13.25 6.74 -5.47
N ALA A 91 -13.26 5.69 -4.66
CA ALA A 91 -13.12 4.30 -5.10
C ALA A 91 -14.19 3.91 -6.14
N ARG A 92 -15.46 4.26 -5.89
CA ARG A 92 -16.55 4.00 -6.83
C ARG A 92 -16.37 4.74 -8.15
N VAL A 93 -15.92 5.99 -8.12
CA VAL A 93 -15.65 6.78 -9.33
C VAL A 93 -14.56 6.10 -10.15
N ILE A 94 -13.42 5.78 -9.53
CA ILE A 94 -12.28 5.11 -10.17
C ILE A 94 -12.71 3.77 -10.80
N LEU A 95 -13.39 2.90 -10.05
CA LEU A 95 -13.81 1.57 -10.52
C LEU A 95 -14.85 1.63 -11.65
N ARG A 96 -15.81 2.56 -11.60
CA ARG A 96 -16.88 2.67 -12.60
C ARG A 96 -16.44 3.34 -13.89
N SER A 97 -15.49 4.27 -13.80
CA SER A 97 -15.00 5.03 -14.95
C SER A 97 -13.86 4.31 -15.69
N GLY A 98 -13.23 3.31 -15.07
CA GLY A 98 -12.03 2.65 -15.61
C GLY A 98 -10.78 3.55 -15.57
N ILE A 99 -10.87 4.71 -14.90
CA ILE A 99 -9.77 5.64 -14.71
C ILE A 99 -8.83 5.07 -13.64
N GLN A 100 -7.52 5.16 -13.85
CA GLN A 100 -6.53 4.61 -12.91
C GLN A 100 -6.17 5.56 -11.77
N LYS A 101 -6.22 6.88 -12.03
CA LYS A 101 -5.80 7.94 -11.11
C LYS A 101 -6.70 9.17 -11.29
N LEU A 102 -7.06 9.84 -10.20
CA LEU A 102 -7.80 11.10 -10.19
C LEU A 102 -6.92 12.21 -9.62
N PRO A 103 -6.77 13.34 -10.33
CA PRO A 103 -6.25 14.56 -9.73
C PRO A 103 -7.14 14.98 -8.56
N VAL A 104 -6.53 15.38 -7.45
CA VAL A 104 -7.22 15.93 -6.28
C VAL A 104 -7.04 17.44 -6.30
N VAL A 105 -8.14 18.18 -6.33
CA VAL A 105 -8.14 19.65 -6.41
C VAL A 105 -8.91 20.29 -5.26
N ASP A 106 -8.47 21.48 -4.83
CA ASP A 106 -9.19 22.31 -3.86
C ASP A 106 -10.38 23.07 -4.48
N ASP A 107 -11.13 23.82 -3.66
CA ASP A 107 -12.27 24.64 -4.09
C ASP A 107 -11.90 25.72 -5.13
N ALA A 108 -10.62 26.10 -5.22
CA ALA A 108 -10.13 27.06 -6.20
C ALA A 108 -9.60 26.40 -7.48
N GLY A 109 -9.68 25.07 -7.58
CA GLY A 109 -9.19 24.28 -8.72
C GLY A 109 -7.68 24.09 -8.74
N ASN A 110 -6.98 24.34 -7.62
CA ASN A 110 -5.56 24.06 -7.52
C ASN A 110 -5.33 22.56 -7.30
N LEU A 111 -4.33 21.99 -7.96
CA LEU A 111 -3.90 20.62 -7.70
C LEU A 111 -3.26 20.54 -6.31
N VAL A 112 -3.83 19.69 -5.45
CA VAL A 112 -3.34 19.45 -4.08
C VAL A 112 -2.90 18.00 -3.84
N GLY A 113 -3.17 17.11 -4.80
CA GLY A 113 -2.73 15.72 -4.75
C GLY A 113 -3.20 14.90 -5.94
N ILE A 114 -2.91 13.60 -5.89
CA ILE A 114 -3.43 12.59 -6.83
C ILE A 114 -3.81 11.35 -6.03
N ILE A 115 -4.92 10.70 -6.40
CA ILE A 115 -5.37 9.45 -5.78
C ILE A 115 -5.59 8.36 -6.83
N SER A 116 -5.12 7.16 -6.56
CA SER A 116 -5.10 6.03 -7.49
C SER A 116 -5.87 4.83 -6.98
N ASN A 117 -6.08 3.85 -7.88
CA ASN A 117 -6.56 2.52 -7.50
C ASN A 117 -5.71 1.88 -6.39
N ALA A 118 -4.39 2.06 -6.42
CA ALA A 118 -3.49 1.51 -5.42
C ALA A 118 -3.76 2.13 -4.04
N ASP A 119 -3.95 3.44 -3.96
CA ASP A 119 -4.26 4.15 -2.71
C ASP A 119 -5.60 3.70 -2.11
N VAL A 120 -6.59 3.46 -2.98
CA VAL A 120 -7.88 2.89 -2.59
C VAL A 120 -7.71 1.47 -2.05
N ILE A 121 -6.96 0.61 -2.74
CA ILE A 121 -6.71 -0.76 -2.29
C ILE A 121 -5.98 -0.77 -0.95
N ARG A 122 -4.91 0.05 -0.80
CA ARG A 122 -4.21 0.28 0.48
C ARG A 122 -5.17 0.62 1.59
N SER A 123 -6.14 1.51 1.33
CA SER A 123 -7.10 1.88 2.37
C SER A 123 -8.00 0.73 2.83
N GLN A 124 -8.40 -0.17 1.92
CA GLN A 124 -9.24 -1.33 2.28
C GLN A 124 -8.44 -2.36 3.08
N ILE A 125 -7.18 -2.54 2.69
CA ILE A 125 -6.14 -3.33 3.35
C ILE A 125 -5.96 -2.80 4.78
N GLU A 126 -5.61 -1.52 4.95
CA GLU A 126 -5.45 -0.89 6.26
C GLU A 126 -6.72 -0.92 7.13
N ARG A 127 -7.93 -0.81 6.57
CA ARG A 127 -9.19 -0.84 7.33
C ARG A 127 -9.58 -2.24 7.79
N ALA A 128 -9.20 -3.28 7.05
CA ALA A 128 -9.45 -4.65 7.44
C ALA A 128 -8.67 -5.03 8.72
N THR A 129 -7.51 -4.41 8.96
CA THR A 129 -6.63 -4.70 10.10
C THR A 129 -7.23 -4.27 11.44
N PRO A 130 -7.72 -3.03 11.66
CA PRO A 130 -8.40 -2.63 12.90
C PRO A 130 -9.54 -3.56 13.30
N GLU A 131 -10.36 -4.00 12.34
CA GLU A 131 -11.45 -4.93 12.65
C GLU A 131 -10.94 -6.33 13.04
N LYS A 132 -9.89 -6.83 12.37
CA LYS A 132 -9.23 -8.11 12.70
C LYS A 132 -8.57 -8.03 14.09
N VAL A 133 -7.83 -6.95 14.36
CA VAL A 133 -7.16 -6.66 15.64
C VAL A 133 -8.18 -6.61 16.75
N GLY A 134 -9.25 -5.82 16.61
CA GLY A 134 -10.29 -5.73 17.63
C GLY A 134 -11.04 -7.04 17.90
N LYS A 135 -11.16 -7.92 16.90
CA LYS A 135 -11.67 -9.29 17.11
C LYS A 135 -10.67 -10.13 17.91
N LEU A 136 -9.39 -10.08 17.56
CA LEU A 136 -8.32 -10.81 18.24
C LEU A 136 -8.17 -10.36 19.70
N SER A 137 -8.16 -9.05 19.97
CA SER A 137 -8.12 -8.47 21.32
C SER A 137 -9.24 -9.06 22.20
N ARG A 138 -10.49 -9.01 21.72
CA ARG A 138 -11.65 -9.59 22.45
C ARG A 138 -11.51 -11.09 22.67
N THR A 139 -10.95 -11.83 21.70
CA THR A 139 -10.69 -13.26 21.86
C THR A 139 -9.67 -13.52 22.97
N LEU A 140 -8.59 -12.75 23.03
CA LEU A 140 -7.56 -12.86 24.06
C LEU A 140 -8.12 -12.54 25.46
N GLU A 141 -8.89 -11.45 25.58
CA GLU A 141 -9.57 -11.06 26.84
C GLU A 141 -10.48 -12.17 27.35
N ASN A 142 -11.29 -12.76 26.48
CA ASN A 142 -12.25 -13.81 26.85
C ASN A 142 -11.59 -15.13 27.22
N ILE A 143 -10.52 -15.53 26.54
CA ILE A 143 -9.85 -16.82 26.77
C ILE A 143 -8.98 -16.77 28.04
N HIS A 144 -8.30 -15.64 28.27
CA HIS A 144 -7.31 -15.52 29.32
C HIS A 144 -7.79 -14.72 30.54
N GLU A 145 -9.02 -14.20 30.54
CA GLU A 145 -9.59 -13.37 31.61
C GLU A 145 -8.73 -12.13 31.94
N ILE A 146 -8.07 -11.56 30.92
CA ILE A 146 -7.19 -10.39 31.03
C ILE A 146 -7.81 -9.15 30.40
N SER A 147 -7.17 -8.00 30.64
CA SER A 147 -7.43 -6.77 29.87
C SER A 147 -6.42 -6.61 28.74
N THR A 148 -6.84 -6.00 27.63
CA THR A 148 -5.95 -5.64 26.52
C THR A 148 -5.98 -4.15 26.22
N ARG A 149 -4.89 -3.64 25.67
CA ARG A 149 -4.80 -2.28 25.14
C ARG A 149 -4.25 -2.33 23.72
N GLU A 150 -4.93 -1.66 22.80
CA GLU A 150 -4.48 -1.53 21.43
C GLU A 150 -3.63 -0.26 21.26
N GLU A 151 -2.48 -0.40 20.63
CA GLU A 151 -1.56 0.69 20.31
C GLU A 151 -1.13 0.61 18.85
N ARG A 152 -0.96 1.75 18.18
CA ARG A 152 -0.26 1.82 16.89
C ARG A 152 1.13 2.36 17.14
N ARG A 153 2.17 1.58 16.82
CA ARG A 153 3.58 1.99 16.93
C ARG A 153 4.43 1.27 15.89
N ARG A 154 5.63 1.81 15.62
CA ARG A 154 6.66 1.07 14.89
C ARG A 154 7.32 0.05 15.80
N VAL A 155 7.65 -1.11 15.24
CA VAL A 155 8.35 -2.21 15.91
C VAL A 155 9.58 -2.58 15.09
N ALA A 156 10.71 -2.82 15.76
CA ALA A 156 11.90 -3.36 15.12
C ALA A 156 11.64 -4.82 14.72
N LEU A 157 12.05 -5.19 13.52
CA LEU A 157 11.80 -6.55 13.01
C LEU A 157 12.58 -7.60 13.81
N ASP A 158 13.78 -7.26 14.28
CA ASP A 158 14.64 -8.13 15.09
C ASP A 158 14.08 -8.45 16.47
N ASP A 159 13.17 -7.61 16.98
CA ASP A 159 12.51 -7.82 18.27
C ASP A 159 11.30 -8.77 18.16
N LEU A 160 10.89 -9.14 16.94
CA LEU A 160 9.69 -9.95 16.71
C LEU A 160 9.98 -11.45 16.78
N THR A 161 9.22 -12.14 17.62
CA THR A 161 9.16 -13.60 17.63
C THR A 161 8.04 -14.08 16.69
N PRO A 162 8.34 -14.77 15.58
CA PRO A 162 7.32 -15.23 14.66
C PRO A 162 6.53 -16.42 15.22
N THR A 163 5.23 -16.42 14.93
CA THR A 163 4.32 -17.53 15.30
C THR A 163 4.09 -18.55 14.18
N GLN A 164 4.71 -18.35 13.01
CA GLN A 164 4.64 -19.25 11.85
C GLN A 164 6.05 -19.44 11.28
N SER A 165 6.45 -20.70 11.05
CA SER A 165 7.79 -21.04 10.52
C SER A 165 7.93 -20.93 9.01
N LYS A 166 6.84 -20.73 8.26
CA LYS A 166 6.86 -20.80 6.80
C LYS A 166 6.07 -19.68 6.15
N VAL A 167 6.63 -19.16 5.06
CA VAL A 167 6.01 -18.20 4.15
C VAL A 167 6.24 -18.65 2.71
N TYR A 168 5.34 -18.32 1.80
CA TYR A 168 5.36 -18.75 0.42
C TYR A 168 6.02 -17.72 -0.50
N ALA A 169 6.87 -18.18 -1.41
CA ALA A 169 7.66 -17.30 -2.27
C ALA A 169 6.83 -16.46 -3.25
N ASP A 170 5.72 -17.00 -3.74
CA ASP A 170 4.78 -16.32 -4.64
C ASP A 170 4.03 -15.18 -3.93
N GLU A 171 3.69 -15.36 -2.65
CA GLU A 171 3.10 -14.29 -1.84
C GLU A 171 4.12 -13.19 -1.50
N LEU A 172 5.41 -13.54 -1.35
CA LEU A 172 6.47 -12.58 -1.03
C LEU A 172 6.67 -11.52 -2.12
N GLU A 173 6.57 -11.88 -3.40
CA GLU A 173 6.73 -10.94 -4.50
C GLU A 173 5.66 -9.83 -4.44
N GLY A 174 4.40 -10.22 -4.19
CA GLY A 174 3.31 -9.27 -3.97
C GLY A 174 3.52 -8.41 -2.71
N ARG A 175 3.99 -8.99 -1.61
CA ARG A 175 4.31 -8.22 -0.39
C ARG A 175 5.45 -7.22 -0.60
N ARG A 176 6.46 -7.56 -1.41
CA ARG A 176 7.55 -6.64 -1.74
C ARG A 176 7.03 -5.42 -2.48
N TYR A 177 6.22 -5.64 -3.51
CA TYR A 177 5.57 -4.56 -4.25
C TYR A 177 4.72 -3.67 -3.32
N GLU A 178 3.94 -4.27 -2.43
CA GLU A 178 3.15 -3.50 -1.44
C GLU A 178 4.03 -2.64 -0.53
N LEU A 179 5.17 -3.14 -0.07
CA LEU A 179 6.10 -2.37 0.77
C LEU A 179 6.75 -1.22 0.01
N GLU A 180 7.22 -1.47 -1.21
CA GLU A 180 7.87 -0.45 -2.07
C GLU A 180 6.94 0.74 -2.36
N HIS A 181 5.64 0.48 -2.49
CA HIS A 181 4.63 1.49 -2.83
C HIS A 181 3.88 2.01 -1.59
N GLY A 182 4.32 1.64 -0.38
CA GLY A 182 3.69 2.03 0.87
C GLY A 182 2.23 1.59 0.97
N LEU A 183 1.87 0.45 0.36
CA LEU A 183 0.56 -0.21 0.36
C LEU A 183 0.45 -1.31 1.41
N ALA A 184 1.56 -1.68 2.03
CA ALA A 184 1.60 -2.77 3.01
C ALA A 184 0.76 -2.43 4.25
N GLU A 185 -0.13 -3.35 4.59
CA GLU A 185 -0.86 -3.35 5.85
C GLU A 185 0.12 -3.28 7.05
N PRO A 186 -0.24 -2.63 8.18
CA PRO A 186 0.53 -2.73 9.42
C PRO A 186 0.53 -4.15 9.98
N LEU A 187 1.62 -4.58 10.60
CA LEU A 187 1.73 -5.88 11.27
C LEU A 187 0.72 -5.99 12.41
N VAL A 188 0.37 -7.22 12.80
CA VAL A 188 -0.35 -7.45 14.07
C VAL A 188 0.59 -8.14 15.03
N VAL A 189 0.87 -7.47 16.14
CA VAL A 189 1.81 -7.91 17.17
C VAL A 189 1.09 -8.01 18.50
N ILE A 190 1.41 -9.02 19.29
CA ILE A 190 0.95 -9.15 20.68
C ILE A 190 2.15 -8.89 21.58
N ASP A 191 2.04 -7.92 22.48
CA ASP A 191 3.05 -7.62 23.50
C ASP A 191 2.64 -8.32 24.80
N ASN A 192 3.32 -9.44 25.07
CA ASN A 192 3.06 -10.30 26.22
C ASN A 192 4.09 -10.05 27.33
N GLY A 193 4.10 -8.84 27.88
CA GLY A 193 5.04 -8.46 28.94
C GLY A 193 6.46 -8.22 28.42
N GLY A 194 6.60 -7.68 27.21
CA GLY A 194 7.87 -7.42 26.53
C GLY A 194 8.21 -8.43 25.44
N ASP A 195 7.59 -9.61 25.45
CA ASP A 195 7.72 -10.60 24.38
C ASP A 195 6.80 -10.21 23.21
N LEU A 196 7.38 -9.75 22.10
CA LEU A 196 6.65 -9.29 20.93
C LEU A 196 6.38 -10.43 19.94
N LEU A 197 5.19 -11.00 20.02
CA LEU A 197 4.77 -12.09 19.14
C LEU A 197 4.15 -11.54 17.86
N LEU A 198 4.71 -11.90 16.70
CA LEU A 198 4.12 -11.59 15.41
C LEU A 198 2.91 -12.52 15.17
N ALA A 199 1.71 -11.99 15.34
CA ALA A 199 0.46 -12.71 15.16
C ALA A 199 0.01 -12.75 13.69
N ASP A 200 0.26 -11.68 12.93
CA ASP A 200 -0.02 -11.61 11.50
C ASP A 200 0.99 -10.70 10.77
N GLY A 201 1.36 -11.09 9.56
CA GLY A 201 2.28 -10.34 8.71
C GLY A 201 3.63 -11.01 8.43
N HIS A 202 3.76 -12.33 8.60
CA HIS A 202 5.01 -13.07 8.38
C HIS A 202 5.59 -12.88 6.98
N HIS A 203 4.76 -12.90 5.93
CA HIS A 203 5.21 -12.60 4.57
C HIS A 203 5.71 -11.14 4.44
N ARG A 204 5.07 -10.19 5.12
CA ARG A 204 5.44 -8.76 5.08
C ARG A 204 6.76 -8.52 5.80
N VAL A 205 6.93 -9.08 6.99
CA VAL A 205 8.18 -9.03 7.74
C VAL A 205 9.32 -9.64 6.93
N LYS A 206 9.10 -10.80 6.29
CA LYS A 206 10.16 -11.43 5.48
C LYS A 206 10.46 -10.67 4.19
N ALA A 207 9.47 -10.02 3.60
CA ALA A 207 9.65 -9.13 2.46
C ALA A 207 10.37 -7.83 2.83
N ALA A 208 10.12 -7.30 4.03
CA ALA A 208 10.75 -6.10 4.58
C ALA A 208 12.24 -6.36 4.91
N ASP A 209 12.53 -7.48 5.59
CA ASP A 209 13.88 -7.98 5.88
C ASP A 209 14.74 -8.07 4.60
N ARG A 210 14.21 -8.68 3.54
CA ARG A 210 14.90 -8.79 2.23
C ARG A 210 15.17 -7.44 1.55
N GLN A 211 14.46 -6.38 1.93
CA GLN A 211 14.66 -5.03 1.41
C GLN A 211 15.52 -4.14 2.34
N GLY A 212 16.03 -4.70 3.45
CA GLY A 212 16.80 -3.94 4.43
C GLY A 212 15.97 -2.96 5.25
N ILE A 213 14.66 -3.21 5.38
CA ILE A 213 13.78 -2.43 6.23
C ILE A 213 13.90 -2.97 7.66
N GLU A 214 14.36 -2.14 8.61
CA GLU A 214 14.63 -2.55 10.00
C GLU A 214 13.41 -2.42 10.93
N GLU A 215 12.45 -1.55 10.59
CA GLU A 215 11.25 -1.30 11.39
C GLU A 215 9.98 -1.36 10.52
N SER A 216 8.85 -1.74 11.10
CA SER A 216 7.55 -1.72 10.43
C SER A 216 6.44 -1.17 11.32
N ASP A 217 5.44 -0.53 10.71
CA ASP A 217 4.23 -0.13 11.41
C ASP A 217 3.46 -1.36 11.91
N ALA A 218 2.97 -1.32 13.14
CA ALA A 218 2.21 -2.40 13.76
C ALA A 218 1.03 -1.90 14.58
N TYR A 219 -0.03 -2.70 14.59
CA TYR A 219 -1.02 -2.74 15.67
C TYR A 219 -0.50 -3.69 16.74
N VAL A 220 -0.23 -3.14 17.92
CA VAL A 220 0.26 -3.87 19.08
C VAL A 220 -0.88 -4.05 20.08
N ILE A 221 -1.23 -5.30 20.35
CA ILE A 221 -2.15 -5.68 21.42
C ILE A 221 -1.31 -5.93 22.66
N VAL A 222 -1.31 -4.97 23.58
CA VAL A 222 -0.59 -5.06 24.86
C VAL A 222 -1.47 -5.76 25.88
N LEU A 223 -0.94 -6.83 26.46
CA LEU A 223 -1.63 -7.61 27.48
C LEU A 223 -1.42 -6.97 28.85
N GLY A 224 -2.48 -6.88 29.66
CA GLY A 224 -2.41 -6.31 31.01
C GLY A 224 -1.56 -7.11 31.99
N GLU A 225 -1.37 -8.41 31.70
CA GLU A 225 -0.48 -9.32 32.42
C GLU A 225 0.04 -10.40 31.47
N GLY A 226 1.19 -10.99 31.81
CA GLY A 226 1.81 -12.04 31.00
C GLY A 226 1.02 -13.35 31.06
N VAL A 227 0.71 -13.92 29.89
CA VAL A 227 -0.09 -15.15 29.77
C VAL A 227 0.58 -16.18 28.88
N GLU A 228 0.27 -17.46 29.10
CA GLU A 228 0.71 -18.53 28.19
C GLU A 228 -0.19 -18.57 26.95
N LEU A 229 0.37 -18.12 25.82
CA LEU A 229 -0.31 -18.14 24.53
C LEU A 229 0.05 -19.40 23.75
N GLY A 230 -0.96 -20.07 23.19
CA GLY A 230 -0.73 -21.26 22.35
C GLY A 230 0.18 -20.97 21.15
N MET A 231 0.10 -19.78 20.56
CA MET A 231 0.99 -19.37 19.47
C MET A 231 2.45 -19.18 19.91
N ALA A 232 2.68 -18.74 21.16
CA ALA A 232 4.03 -18.67 21.73
C ALA A 232 4.57 -20.08 22.04
N GLU A 233 3.70 -21.01 22.42
CA GLU A 233 4.08 -22.42 22.56
C GLU A 233 4.42 -23.05 21.21
N THR A 234 3.66 -22.75 20.15
CA THR A 234 3.97 -23.16 18.78
C THR A 234 5.32 -22.62 18.32
N ALA A 235 5.57 -21.32 18.52
CA ALA A 235 6.86 -20.70 18.18
C ALA A 235 8.03 -21.42 18.87
N ARG A 236 7.91 -21.66 20.19
CA ARG A 236 8.93 -22.43 20.95
C ARG A 236 9.11 -23.86 20.45
N LYS A 237 8.03 -24.57 20.10
CA LYS A 237 8.10 -25.94 19.56
C LYS A 237 8.77 -26.00 18.20
N GLU A 238 8.60 -24.96 17.38
CA GLU A 238 9.21 -24.85 16.07
C GLU A 238 10.61 -24.21 16.10
N GLY A 239 11.07 -23.76 17.27
CA GLY A 239 12.39 -23.13 17.43
C GLY A 239 12.47 -21.73 16.82
N LEU A 240 11.36 -21.00 16.85
CA LEU A 240 11.25 -19.64 16.31
C LEU A 240 11.60 -18.63 17.39
N GLU A 241 12.75 -17.98 17.25
CA GLU A 241 13.26 -16.93 18.15
C GLU A 241 13.29 -15.56 17.46
N SER A 242 13.47 -15.55 16.14
CA SER A 242 13.57 -14.35 15.31
C SER A 242 12.91 -14.54 13.95
N ILE A 243 12.74 -13.43 13.22
CA ILE A 243 12.20 -13.43 11.86
C ILE A 243 13.12 -14.14 10.84
N GLU A 244 14.38 -14.39 11.20
CA GLU A 244 15.31 -15.18 10.39
C GLU A 244 14.90 -16.65 10.33
N ASP A 245 14.23 -17.15 11.36
CA ASP A 245 13.78 -18.55 11.47
C ASP A 245 12.60 -18.87 10.53
N ILE A 246 12.01 -17.86 9.91
CA ILE A 246 10.94 -18.02 8.92
C ILE A 246 11.52 -18.53 7.60
N CYS A 247 11.18 -19.77 7.26
CA CYS A 247 11.57 -20.41 6.02
C CYS A 247 10.68 -19.96 4.84
N VAL A 248 11.31 -19.56 3.75
CA VAL A 248 10.60 -19.32 2.48
C VAL A 248 10.47 -20.64 1.72
N VAL A 249 9.24 -21.03 1.40
CA VAL A 249 8.94 -22.26 0.67
C VAL A 249 8.38 -21.95 -0.71
N ASP A 250 8.89 -22.63 -1.73
CA ASP A 250 8.39 -22.52 -3.11
C ASP A 250 7.22 -23.48 -3.35
N TYR A 251 6.07 -22.95 -3.76
CA TYR A 251 4.99 -23.73 -4.37
C TYR A 251 5.34 -23.98 -5.84
N ALA A 252 6.30 -24.85 -6.12
CA ALA A 252 6.44 -25.31 -7.50
C ALA A 252 5.15 -26.06 -7.92
N HIS A 253 4.30 -25.36 -8.70
CA HIS A 253 3.27 -25.89 -9.61
C HIS A 253 1.82 -25.97 -9.09
N HIS A 254 1.13 -24.82 -8.99
CA HIS A 254 -0.33 -24.84 -9.08
C HIS A 254 -0.76 -24.92 -10.57
N PRO A 255 -1.57 -25.90 -11.02
CA PRO A 255 -1.88 -26.12 -12.45
C PRO A 255 -2.65 -25.00 -13.17
N LEU A 256 -3.18 -24.03 -12.41
CA LEU A 256 -4.10 -23.00 -12.92
C LEU A 256 -3.46 -21.62 -13.10
N VAL A 257 -2.22 -21.41 -12.68
CA VAL A 257 -1.52 -20.12 -12.83
C VAL A 257 -0.13 -20.39 -13.41
N GLN A 258 0.11 -19.90 -14.62
CA GLN A 258 1.42 -19.93 -15.27
C GLN A 258 1.88 -18.49 -15.53
N THR A 259 3.02 -18.12 -14.97
CA THR A 259 3.77 -16.93 -15.39
C THR A 259 4.47 -17.25 -16.70
N ILE A 260 4.04 -16.66 -17.80
CA ILE A 260 4.78 -16.74 -19.06
C ILE A 260 5.96 -15.77 -18.94
N SER A 261 7.12 -16.31 -18.58
CA SER A 261 8.38 -15.57 -18.73
C SER A 261 8.60 -15.32 -20.22
N ARG A 262 8.68 -14.05 -20.62
CA ARG A 262 8.95 -13.65 -22.01
C ARG A 262 10.27 -14.24 -22.47
N LEU A 263 10.21 -15.08 -23.51
CA LEU A 263 11.33 -15.38 -24.40
C LEU A 263 11.80 -14.07 -25.04
N ASN A 264 12.84 -13.48 -24.46
CA ASN A 264 13.75 -12.58 -25.17
C ASN A 264 15.17 -13.09 -24.89
N GLU A 265 15.50 -14.23 -25.48
CA GLU A 265 16.89 -14.54 -25.81
C GLU A 265 16.94 -14.87 -27.30
N ALA A 266 17.50 -13.90 -28.03
CA ALA A 266 18.26 -14.00 -29.28
C ALA A 266 17.82 -15.01 -30.36
N GLU A 267 17.44 -14.47 -31.53
CA GLU A 267 18.20 -14.62 -32.80
C GLU A 267 18.06 -13.35 -33.65
#